data_AF-A0A9X5P130-F1
#
_entry.id   AF-A0A9X5P130-F1
#
_cell.length_a   1.000
_cell.length_b   1.000
_cell.length_c   1.000
_cell.angle_alpha   90.00
_cell.angle_beta   90.00
_cell.angle_gamma   90.00
#
_symmetry.space_group_name_H-M   'P 1'
#
loop_
_entity.id
_entity.type
_entity.pdbx_description
1 polymer ?
#
loop_
_entity_poly.entity_id
_entity_poly.type
_entity_poly.pdbx_seq_one_letter_code
_entity_poly.pdbx_strand_id
1 'polypeptide(L)'
;MNPKNRGSIVSRVEYYQQFEYVSDELIKLGLKLNSKNIFEIIIMNGAEFKSSYQKFDNDREKEEFLQNYADEDMSEELANFLLDIGLSSKESDIARHEAFSILRVYIGEFDYGHIFEKIIDFFENLDEDIYLRIEALSILKRAPITVKEAEFAMNVLKRNENELISSAALQVLTFHRKLPFVKLYLKQLIEDKSDFSEDARIALDW
;
A
#
# COMPACT_ATOMS: atom_id res chain seq x y z
N MET A 1 -28.49 -17.07 -15.49
CA MET A 1 -28.61 -16.28 -14.25
C MET A 1 -27.55 -16.79 -13.26
N ASN A 2 -26.64 -15.91 -12.81
CA ASN A 2 -25.81 -16.05 -11.60
C ASN A 2 -26.67 -15.54 -10.40
N PRO A 3 -26.37 -15.75 -9.08
CA PRO A 3 -25.03 -15.62 -8.48
C PRO A 3 -24.66 -16.55 -7.31
N LYS A 4 -23.34 -16.76 -7.08
CA LYS A 4 -22.60 -16.58 -5.81
C LYS A 4 -21.42 -17.57 -5.66
N ASN A 5 -20.26 -17.21 -6.22
CA ASN A 5 -18.96 -17.58 -5.67
C ASN A 5 -18.45 -16.37 -4.89
N ARG A 6 -18.67 -16.36 -3.56
CA ARG A 6 -17.95 -15.48 -2.64
C ARG A 6 -16.64 -16.19 -2.30
N GLY A 7 -15.51 -15.54 -2.54
CA GLY A 7 -14.21 -15.97 -2.03
C GLY A 7 -14.31 -16.13 -0.51
N SER A 8 -13.83 -17.27 -0.01
CA SER A 8 -13.88 -17.64 1.40
C SER A 8 -13.02 -16.68 2.21
N ILE A 9 -13.69 -15.84 3.01
CA ILE A 9 -13.12 -15.26 4.22
C ILE A 9 -12.85 -16.46 5.13
N VAL A 10 -11.57 -16.76 5.38
CA VAL A 10 -11.18 -17.75 6.40
C VAL A 10 -11.77 -17.26 7.70
N SER A 11 -12.63 -18.07 8.31
CA SER A 11 -13.34 -17.64 9.50
C SER A 11 -12.35 -17.49 10.66
N ARG A 12 -12.62 -16.55 11.58
CA ARG A 12 -11.79 -16.24 12.77
C ARG A 12 -11.33 -17.51 13.53
N VAL A 13 -12.13 -18.58 13.52
CA VAL A 13 -11.84 -19.87 14.17
C VAL A 13 -10.77 -20.67 13.42
N GLU A 14 -10.76 -20.63 12.08
CA GLU A 14 -9.79 -21.35 11.25
C GLU A 14 -8.40 -20.69 11.30
N TYR A 15 -8.32 -19.36 11.50
CA TYR A 15 -7.05 -18.65 11.68
C TYR A 15 -6.37 -19.01 13.01
N TYR A 16 -7.10 -19.01 14.13
CA TYR A 16 -6.54 -19.45 15.42
C TYR A 16 -6.10 -20.92 15.39
N GLN A 17 -6.83 -21.78 14.68
CA GLN A 17 -6.44 -23.19 14.48
C GLN A 17 -5.17 -23.33 13.64
N GLN A 18 -4.96 -22.48 12.63
CA GLN A 18 -3.71 -22.47 11.86
C GLN A 18 -2.52 -21.99 12.70
N PHE A 19 -2.70 -21.00 13.58
CA PHE A 19 -1.65 -20.54 14.49
C PHE A 19 -1.26 -21.58 15.55
N GLU A 20 -2.26 -22.25 16.16
CA GLU A 20 -1.99 -23.37 17.06
C GLU A 20 -1.28 -24.52 16.33
N TYR A 21 -1.69 -24.84 15.10
CA TYR A 21 -1.06 -25.88 14.29
C TYR A 21 0.41 -25.58 13.95
N VAL A 22 0.71 -24.35 13.54
CA VAL A 22 2.08 -23.90 13.23
C VAL A 22 2.95 -23.90 14.49
N SER A 23 2.40 -23.49 15.64
CA SER A 23 3.08 -23.57 16.93
C SER A 23 3.45 -25.01 17.30
N ASP A 24 2.52 -25.95 17.13
CA ASP A 24 2.74 -27.37 17.46
C ASP A 24 3.74 -28.05 16.53
N GLU A 25 3.79 -27.70 15.25
CA GLU A 25 4.78 -28.21 14.30
C GLU A 25 6.20 -27.70 14.62
N LEU A 26 6.33 -26.42 14.99
CA LEU A 26 7.61 -25.83 15.40
C LEU A 26 8.15 -26.43 16.70
N ILE A 27 7.26 -26.73 17.66
CA ILE A 27 7.60 -27.44 18.90
C ILE A 27 8.04 -28.88 18.62
N LYS A 28 7.36 -29.60 17.70
CA LYS A 28 7.77 -30.97 17.28
C LYS A 28 9.13 -31.00 16.59
N LEU A 29 9.53 -29.92 15.92
CA LEU A 29 10.84 -29.77 15.30
C LEU A 29 11.97 -29.40 16.30
N GLY A 30 11.67 -29.32 17.60
CA GLY A 30 12.67 -29.06 18.65
C GLY A 30 13.17 -27.61 18.68
N LEU A 31 12.51 -26.70 17.96
CA LEU A 31 12.85 -25.29 17.96
C LEU A 31 12.22 -24.64 19.19
N LYS A 32 13.06 -24.27 20.18
CA LYS A 32 12.60 -23.51 21.35
C LYS A 32 12.18 -22.11 20.91
N LEU A 33 10.90 -21.82 21.05
CA LEU A 33 10.35 -20.47 20.95
C LEU A 33 10.94 -19.62 22.08
N ASN A 34 11.97 -18.86 21.78
CA ASN A 34 12.43 -17.78 22.65
C ASN A 34 11.61 -16.53 22.33
N SER A 35 11.18 -15.80 23.35
CA SER A 35 10.39 -14.56 23.25
C SER A 35 11.01 -13.43 22.41
N LYS A 36 12.25 -13.59 21.92
CA LYS A 36 12.89 -12.70 20.94
C LYS A 36 12.55 -13.00 19.47
N ASN A 37 11.97 -14.17 19.17
CA ASN A 37 11.64 -14.60 17.81
C ASN A 37 10.12 -14.77 17.59
N ILE A 38 9.31 -14.25 18.51
CA ILE A 38 7.89 -14.10 18.28
C ILE A 38 7.74 -12.72 17.66
N PHE A 39 7.37 -12.66 16.38
CA PHE A 39 6.73 -11.46 15.85
C PHE A 39 5.54 -11.21 16.75
N GLU A 40 5.65 -10.25 17.68
CA GLU A 40 4.48 -9.71 18.36
C GLU A 40 3.67 -9.04 17.27
N ILE A 41 2.69 -9.76 16.73
CA ILE A 41 1.69 -9.21 15.82
C ILE A 41 0.87 -8.25 16.67
N ILE A 42 1.18 -6.96 16.51
CA ILE A 42 0.50 -5.87 17.21
C ILE A 42 -0.81 -5.61 16.47
N ILE A 43 -1.91 -6.16 16.99
CA ILE A 43 -3.27 -5.75 16.60
C ILE A 43 -3.62 -4.56 17.51
N MET A 44 -3.57 -3.33 16.96
CA MET A 44 -3.82 -2.10 17.69
C MET A 44 -4.84 -1.25 16.93
N ASN A 45 -5.82 -0.69 17.64
CA ASN A 45 -6.64 0.36 17.04
C ASN A 45 -5.79 1.62 16.74
N GLY A 46 -6.28 2.51 15.88
CA GLY A 46 -5.52 3.68 15.42
C GLY A 46 -4.98 4.57 16.55
N ALA A 47 -5.75 4.75 17.63
CA ALA A 47 -5.35 5.56 18.78
C ALA A 47 -4.24 4.91 19.61
N GLU A 48 -4.29 3.59 19.79
CA GLU A 48 -3.25 2.80 20.47
C GLU A 48 -1.96 2.76 19.66
N PHE A 49 -2.08 2.58 18.34
CA PHE A 49 -0.93 2.62 17.42
C PHE A 49 -0.23 3.97 17.51
N LYS A 50 -0.99 5.07 17.35
CA LYS A 50 -0.46 6.43 17.45
C LYS A 50 0.22 6.69 18.78
N SER A 51 -0.46 6.34 19.88
CA SER A 51 0.08 6.53 21.23
C SER A 51 1.34 5.72 21.49
N SER A 52 1.48 4.54 20.86
CA SER A 52 2.67 3.70 20.98
C SER A 52 3.82 4.26 20.16
N TYR A 53 3.57 4.62 18.90
CA TYR A 53 4.58 5.23 18.03
C TYR A 53 5.19 6.51 18.63
N GLN A 54 4.35 7.36 19.22
CA GLN A 54 4.77 8.64 19.79
C GLN A 54 5.59 8.52 21.09
N LYS A 55 5.68 7.34 21.71
CA LYS A 55 6.50 7.11 22.91
C LYS A 55 7.96 6.84 22.58
N PHE A 56 8.27 6.51 21.32
CA PHE A 56 9.64 6.21 20.92
C PHE A 56 10.42 7.49 20.70
N ASP A 57 11.56 7.60 21.38
CA ASP A 57 12.42 8.79 21.38
C ASP A 57 13.50 8.74 20.30
N ASN A 58 13.64 7.62 19.57
CA ASN A 58 14.64 7.45 18.52
C ASN A 58 14.08 6.77 17.27
N ASP A 59 14.74 7.02 16.14
CA ASP A 59 14.31 6.55 14.81
C ASP A 59 14.26 5.03 14.73
N ARG A 60 15.24 4.35 15.32
CA ARG A 60 15.33 2.88 15.24
C ARG A 60 14.11 2.20 15.86
N GLU A 61 13.66 2.66 17.02
CA GLU A 61 12.47 2.10 17.67
C GLU A 61 11.19 2.35 16.86
N LYS A 62 11.08 3.54 16.25
CA LYS A 62 9.96 3.87 15.36
C LYS A 62 9.95 3.01 14.09
N GLU A 63 11.12 2.81 13.49
CA GLU A 63 11.32 1.96 12.31
C GLU A 63 10.96 0.50 12.63
N GLU A 64 11.52 -0.05 13.72
CA GLU A 64 11.24 -1.41 14.16
C GLU A 64 9.73 -1.58 14.48
N PHE A 65 9.08 -0.57 15.07
CA PHE A 65 7.64 -0.61 15.32
C PHE A 65 6.81 -0.67 14.04
N LEU A 66 7.14 0.16 13.04
CA LEU A 66 6.44 0.15 11.74
C LEU A 66 6.66 -1.15 10.98
N GLN A 67 7.89 -1.67 10.97
CA GLN A 67 8.23 -2.93 10.29
C GLN A 67 7.50 -4.15 10.86
N ASN A 68 7.12 -4.08 12.15
CA ASN A 68 6.36 -5.14 12.81
C ASN A 68 4.84 -4.92 12.75
N TYR A 69 4.36 -3.91 12.02
CA TYR A 69 2.93 -3.68 11.86
C TYR A 69 2.26 -4.83 11.09
N ALA A 70 1.25 -5.42 11.71
CA ALA A 70 0.45 -6.48 11.13
C ALA A 70 -0.98 -6.37 11.66
N ASP A 71 -1.83 -5.63 10.94
CA ASP A 71 -3.26 -5.53 11.22
C ASP A 71 -4.06 -5.63 9.92
N GLU A 72 -5.13 -6.41 9.92
CA GLU A 72 -5.98 -6.61 8.74
C GLU A 72 -6.99 -5.47 8.53
N ASP A 73 -7.28 -4.65 9.55
CA ASP A 73 -8.32 -3.62 9.48
C ASP A 73 -7.75 -2.19 9.55
N MET A 74 -7.66 -1.53 8.40
CA MET A 74 -7.18 -0.15 8.30
C MET A 74 -8.33 0.83 8.56
N SER A 75 -8.26 1.57 9.67
CA SER A 75 -9.18 2.68 9.95
C SER A 75 -8.73 3.98 9.27
N GLU A 76 -9.67 4.89 9.03
CA GLU A 76 -9.36 6.23 8.48
C GLU A 76 -8.39 7.02 9.38
N GLU A 77 -8.56 6.92 10.71
CA GLU A 77 -7.67 7.58 11.67
C GLU A 77 -6.23 7.05 11.57
N LEU A 78 -6.07 5.72 11.53
CA LEU A 78 -4.75 5.09 11.39
C LEU A 78 -4.12 5.45 10.05
N ALA A 79 -4.91 5.41 8.97
CA ALA A 79 -4.43 5.76 7.64
C ALA A 79 -3.92 7.21 7.58
N ASN A 80 -4.66 8.16 8.15
CA ASN A 80 -4.20 9.54 8.23
C ASN A 80 -2.95 9.69 9.08
N PHE A 81 -2.81 8.94 10.17
CA PHE A 81 -1.61 8.99 11.00
C PHE A 81 -0.37 8.43 10.30
N LEU A 82 -0.49 7.28 9.61
CA LEU A 82 0.57 6.73 8.77
C LEU A 82 0.94 7.69 7.63
N LEU A 83 -0.05 8.37 7.07
CA LEU A 83 0.17 9.37 6.04
C LEU A 83 0.98 10.54 6.60
N ASP A 84 0.64 11.03 7.78
CA ASP A 84 1.38 12.11 8.44
C ASP A 84 2.83 11.69 8.75
N ILE A 85 3.10 10.43 9.08
CA ILE A 85 4.47 9.89 9.20
C ILE A 85 5.20 9.95 7.85
N GLY A 86 4.62 9.38 6.79
CA GLY A 86 5.24 9.34 5.46
C GLY A 86 5.58 10.71 4.88
N LEU A 87 4.71 11.69 5.12
CA LEU A 87 4.86 13.07 4.64
C LEU A 87 5.84 13.93 5.47
N SER A 88 6.22 13.48 6.66
CA SER A 88 7.00 14.30 7.59
C SER A 88 8.50 14.20 7.33
N SER A 89 9.12 15.32 6.95
CA SER A 89 10.58 15.44 6.83
C SER A 89 11.33 15.37 8.18
N LYS A 90 10.61 15.19 9.30
CA LYS A 90 11.19 15.00 10.63
C LYS A 90 11.37 13.52 10.99
N GLU A 91 10.72 12.62 10.25
CA GLU A 91 10.88 11.18 10.41
C GLU A 91 12.01 10.68 9.51
N SER A 92 12.63 9.56 9.88
CA SER A 92 13.65 8.94 9.04
C SER A 92 13.05 8.45 7.72
N ASP A 93 13.85 8.40 6.64
CA ASP A 93 13.36 7.92 5.35
C ASP A 93 12.88 6.46 5.42
N ILE A 94 13.46 5.64 6.32
CA ILE A 94 13.00 4.28 6.58
C ILE A 94 11.59 4.30 7.19
N ALA A 95 11.36 5.10 8.24
CA ALA A 95 10.04 5.21 8.85
C ALA A 95 9.00 5.74 7.86
N ARG A 96 9.37 6.74 7.04
CA ARG A 96 8.50 7.30 6.01
C ARG A 96 8.12 6.25 4.96
N HIS A 97 9.10 5.48 4.49
CA HIS A 97 8.90 4.40 3.53
C HIS A 97 7.99 3.30 4.11
N GLU A 98 8.23 2.86 5.35
CA GLU A 98 7.40 1.83 5.98
C GLU A 98 5.96 2.30 6.18
N ALA A 99 5.75 3.56 6.57
CA ALA A 99 4.41 4.11 6.72
C ALA A 99 3.62 4.11 5.38
N PHE A 100 4.26 4.50 4.28
CA PHE A 100 3.65 4.39 2.96
C PHE A 100 3.43 2.93 2.52
N SER A 101 4.36 2.03 2.83
CA SER A 101 4.23 0.60 2.54
C SER A 101 3.03 -0.01 3.25
N ILE A 102 2.84 0.32 4.54
CA ILE A 102 1.66 -0.09 5.32
C ILE A 102 0.38 0.43 4.65
N LEU A 103 0.31 1.73 4.33
CA LEU A 103 -0.85 2.34 3.66
C LEU A 103 -1.19 1.71 2.31
N ARG A 104 -0.16 1.30 1.57
CA ARG A 104 -0.32 0.62 0.29
C ARG A 104 -0.87 -0.80 0.45
N VAL A 105 -0.42 -1.53 1.48
CA VAL A 105 -0.74 -2.95 1.67
C VAL A 105 -2.10 -3.14 2.32
N TYR A 106 -2.41 -2.34 3.33
CA TYR A 106 -3.59 -2.47 4.18
C TYR A 106 -4.63 -1.42 3.79
N ILE A 107 -5.65 -1.87 3.05
CA ILE A 107 -6.71 -1.01 2.51
C ILE A 107 -7.95 -1.12 3.39
N GLY A 108 -8.47 0.02 3.83
CA GLY A 108 -9.65 0.12 4.67
C GLY A 108 -10.90 0.51 3.89
N GLU A 109 -12.05 0.48 4.57
CA GLU A 109 -13.35 0.89 4.03
C GLU A 109 -13.70 2.33 4.44
N PHE A 110 -13.01 3.31 3.84
CA PHE A 110 -13.27 4.74 4.04
C PHE A 110 -12.99 5.56 2.77
N ASP A 111 -13.28 6.86 2.79
CA ASP A 111 -13.01 7.76 1.66
C ASP A 111 -11.53 8.16 1.62
N TYR A 112 -10.86 7.84 0.52
CA TYR A 112 -9.44 8.13 0.31
C TYR A 112 -9.17 9.51 -0.31
N GLY A 113 -10.20 10.29 -0.65
CA GLY A 113 -10.04 11.55 -1.41
C GLY A 113 -9.01 12.52 -0.80
N HIS A 114 -9.08 12.75 0.52
CA HIS A 114 -8.13 13.62 1.23
C HIS A 114 -6.70 13.04 1.28
N ILE A 115 -6.58 11.71 1.41
CA ILE A 115 -5.29 11.02 1.39
C ILE A 115 -4.64 11.19 0.02
N PHE A 116 -5.39 10.97 -1.06
CA PHE A 116 -4.88 11.10 -2.41
C PHE A 116 -4.47 12.53 -2.76
N GLU A 117 -5.18 13.55 -2.27
CA GLU A 117 -4.76 14.95 -2.45
C GLU A 117 -3.36 15.19 -1.87
N LYS A 118 -3.15 14.80 -0.62
CA LYS A 118 -1.83 14.91 0.02
C LYS A 118 -0.74 14.09 -0.69
N ILE A 119 -1.07 12.89 -1.18
CA ILE A 119 -0.12 12.04 -1.91
C ILE A 119 0.26 12.65 -3.26
N ILE A 120 -0.69 13.23 -3.98
CA ILE A 120 -0.44 13.93 -5.25
C ILE A 120 0.47 15.15 -4.99
N ASP A 121 0.14 15.97 -3.99
CA ASP A 121 0.95 17.14 -3.63
C ASP A 121 2.38 16.75 -3.23
N PHE A 122 2.53 15.68 -2.45
CA PHE A 122 3.83 15.14 -2.06
C PHE A 122 4.63 14.62 -3.27
N PHE A 123 3.98 13.88 -4.17
CA PHE A 123 4.62 13.35 -5.36
C PHE A 123 5.13 14.47 -6.29
N GLU A 124 4.42 15.59 -6.39
CA GLU A 124 4.80 16.74 -7.21
C GLU A 124 5.96 17.56 -6.60
N ASN A 125 6.33 17.31 -5.35
CA ASN A 125 7.52 17.90 -4.75
C ASN A 125 8.80 17.24 -5.28
N LEU A 126 9.45 17.89 -6.25
CA LEU A 126 10.65 17.36 -6.91
C LEU A 126 11.90 17.34 -6.02
N ASP A 127 11.88 18.02 -4.87
CA ASP A 127 12.97 18.00 -3.89
C ASP A 127 12.96 16.74 -3.00
N GLU A 128 11.86 15.97 -3.00
CA GLU A 128 11.76 14.72 -2.25
C GLU A 128 12.49 13.58 -2.92
N ASP A 129 12.92 12.61 -2.09
CA ASP A 129 13.57 11.40 -2.58
C ASP A 129 12.68 10.64 -3.57
N ILE A 130 13.28 10.20 -4.68
CA ILE A 130 12.55 9.54 -5.77
C ILE A 130 11.86 8.25 -5.32
N TYR A 131 12.45 7.49 -4.40
CA TYR A 131 11.86 6.26 -3.90
C TYR A 131 10.67 6.54 -2.98
N LEU A 132 10.73 7.60 -2.18
CA LEU A 132 9.57 8.04 -1.39
C LEU A 132 8.43 8.52 -2.28
N ARG A 133 8.73 9.26 -3.35
CA ARG A 133 7.73 9.67 -4.35
C ARG A 133 7.08 8.46 -5.01
N ILE A 134 7.87 7.45 -5.39
CA ILE A 134 7.37 6.19 -5.97
C ILE A 134 6.49 5.42 -4.98
N GLU A 135 6.91 5.32 -3.71
CA GLU A 135 6.17 4.59 -2.69
C GLU A 135 4.83 5.30 -2.37
N ALA A 136 4.83 6.63 -2.29
CA ALA A 136 3.62 7.44 -2.16
C ALA A 136 2.66 7.21 -3.33
N LEU A 137 3.14 7.31 -4.58
CA LEU A 137 2.34 7.03 -5.78
C LEU A 137 1.77 5.60 -5.77
N SER A 138 2.50 4.64 -5.22
CA SER A 138 2.09 3.24 -5.17
C SER A 138 0.88 3.00 -4.26
N ILE A 139 0.53 3.91 -3.35
CA ILE A 139 -0.68 3.82 -2.53
C ILE A 139 -1.94 3.78 -3.42
N LEU A 140 -1.95 4.54 -4.52
CA LEU A 140 -3.05 4.59 -5.48
C LEU A 140 -3.30 3.23 -6.15
N LYS A 141 -2.31 2.31 -6.12
CA LYS A 141 -2.41 1.01 -6.78
C LYS A 141 -3.52 0.16 -6.19
N ARG A 142 -3.72 0.13 -4.87
CA ARG A 142 -4.66 -0.80 -4.22
C ARG A 142 -5.89 -0.13 -3.64
N ALA A 143 -5.81 1.15 -3.29
CA ALA A 143 -6.96 1.91 -2.81
C ALA A 143 -7.98 2.17 -3.93
N PRO A 144 -9.29 2.31 -3.64
CA PRO A 144 -10.29 2.67 -4.63
C PRO A 144 -10.00 4.05 -5.24
N ILE A 145 -9.75 4.11 -6.55
CA ILE A 145 -9.45 5.36 -7.26
C ILE A 145 -10.65 5.90 -8.04
N THR A 146 -10.65 7.20 -8.29
CA THR A 146 -11.59 7.88 -9.20
C THR A 146 -10.92 8.23 -10.53
N VAL A 147 -11.64 8.97 -11.37
CA VAL A 147 -11.09 9.52 -12.62
C VAL A 147 -9.92 10.45 -12.34
N LYS A 148 -9.95 11.23 -11.25
CA LYS A 148 -8.91 12.20 -10.88
C LYS A 148 -7.55 11.52 -10.71
N GLU A 149 -7.50 10.45 -9.91
CA GLU A 149 -6.26 9.73 -9.64
C GLU A 149 -5.77 8.93 -10.86
N ALA A 150 -6.68 8.39 -11.67
CA ALA A 150 -6.31 7.75 -12.94
C ALA A 150 -5.74 8.75 -13.96
N GLU A 151 -6.33 9.93 -14.07
CA GLU A 151 -5.82 11.01 -14.90
C GLU A 151 -4.45 11.48 -14.43
N PHE A 152 -4.27 11.61 -13.11
CA PHE A 152 -2.97 11.91 -12.52
C PHE A 152 -1.91 10.88 -12.91
N ALA A 153 -2.18 9.57 -12.72
CA ALA A 153 -1.26 8.51 -13.13
C ALA A 153 -0.95 8.55 -14.64
N MET A 154 -1.95 8.83 -15.49
CA MET A 154 -1.74 9.02 -16.92
C MET A 154 -0.85 10.22 -17.24
N ASN A 155 -0.99 11.33 -16.51
CA ASN A 155 -0.15 12.51 -16.68
C ASN A 155 1.29 12.23 -16.25
N VAL A 156 1.50 11.51 -15.15
CA VAL A 156 2.84 11.06 -14.72
C VAL A 156 3.51 10.23 -15.82
N LEU A 157 2.79 9.28 -16.41
CA LEU A 157 3.30 8.48 -17.55
C LEU A 157 3.71 9.34 -18.75
N LYS A 158 2.88 10.33 -19.10
CA LYS A 158 3.13 11.20 -20.26
C LYS A 158 4.34 12.11 -20.07
N ARG A 159 4.64 12.53 -18.84
CA ARG A 159 5.85 13.32 -18.55
C ARG A 159 7.12 12.50 -18.74
N ASN A 160 7.05 11.19 -18.49
CA ASN A 160 8.14 10.23 -18.65
C ASN A 160 9.49 10.70 -18.06
N GLU A 161 9.44 11.28 -16.86
CA GLU A 161 10.59 11.92 -16.21
C GLU A 161 11.64 10.90 -15.74
N ASN A 162 11.18 9.71 -15.34
CA ASN A 162 12.02 8.62 -14.85
C ASN A 162 11.31 7.27 -15.08
N GLU A 163 12.06 6.26 -15.52
CA GLU A 163 11.51 4.93 -15.85
C GLU A 163 10.81 4.26 -14.66
N LEU A 164 11.34 4.40 -13.44
CA LEU A 164 10.74 3.81 -12.23
C LEU A 164 9.44 4.51 -11.85
N ILE A 165 9.40 5.84 -11.97
CA ILE A 165 8.18 6.63 -11.77
C ILE A 165 7.12 6.24 -12.80
N SER A 166 7.50 6.17 -14.08
CA SER A 166 6.60 5.77 -15.15
C SER A 166 6.08 4.34 -14.91
N SER A 167 6.94 3.41 -14.52
CA SER A 167 6.53 2.05 -14.16
C SER A 167 5.52 2.03 -13.02
N ALA A 168 5.74 2.80 -11.95
CA ALA A 168 4.80 2.90 -10.83
C ALA A 168 3.44 3.46 -11.26
N ALA A 169 3.42 4.51 -12.09
CA ALA A 169 2.19 5.09 -12.63
C ALA A 169 1.43 4.10 -13.54
N LEU A 170 2.15 3.34 -14.37
CA LEU A 170 1.57 2.27 -15.19
C LEU A 170 0.95 1.18 -14.32
N GLN A 171 1.61 0.82 -13.21
CA GLN A 171 1.08 -0.17 -12.28
C GLN A 171 -0.23 0.26 -11.63
N VAL A 172 -0.42 1.56 -11.36
CA VAL A 172 -1.72 2.09 -10.90
C VAL A 172 -2.80 1.82 -11.95
N LEU A 173 -2.57 2.20 -13.21
CA LEU A 173 -3.55 1.99 -14.28
C LEU A 173 -3.83 0.50 -14.54
N THR A 174 -2.79 -0.32 -14.64
CA THR A 174 -2.93 -1.76 -14.96
C THR A 174 -3.57 -2.56 -13.82
N PHE A 175 -3.38 -2.16 -12.56
CA PHE A 175 -4.09 -2.75 -11.43
C PHE A 175 -5.59 -2.46 -11.54
N HIS A 176 -5.95 -1.20 -11.82
CA HIS A 176 -7.33 -0.73 -11.93
C HIS A 176 -7.99 -0.97 -13.30
N ARG A 177 -7.36 -1.76 -14.18
CA ARG A 177 -7.80 -2.07 -15.55
C ARG A 177 -9.25 -2.54 -15.72
N LYS A 178 -9.92 -2.97 -14.65
CA LYS A 178 -11.32 -3.39 -14.70
C LYS A 178 -12.27 -2.18 -14.73
N LEU A 179 -11.85 -1.01 -14.26
CA LEU A 179 -12.63 0.21 -14.24
C LEU A 179 -12.80 0.77 -15.68
N PRO A 180 -14.02 1.13 -16.12
CA PRO A 180 -14.25 1.58 -17.49
C PRO A 180 -13.41 2.78 -17.91
N PHE A 181 -13.24 3.77 -17.04
CA PHE A 181 -12.43 4.96 -17.33
C PHE A 181 -10.94 4.64 -17.44
N VAL A 182 -10.42 3.72 -16.62
CA VAL A 182 -9.02 3.26 -16.71
C VAL A 182 -8.77 2.51 -18.00
N LYS A 183 -9.72 1.70 -18.46
CA LYS A 183 -9.62 1.05 -19.79
C LYS A 183 -9.45 2.05 -20.91
N LEU A 184 -10.08 3.23 -20.83
CA LEU A 184 -9.91 4.28 -21.84
C LEU A 184 -8.47 4.81 -21.87
N TYR A 185 -7.87 5.06 -20.70
CA TYR A 185 -6.46 5.48 -20.62
C TYR A 185 -5.50 4.41 -21.14
N LEU A 186 -5.71 3.14 -20.78
CA LEU A 186 -4.89 2.04 -21.28
C LEU A 186 -5.02 1.88 -22.81
N LYS A 187 -6.23 2.02 -23.37
CA LYS A 187 -6.43 2.02 -24.83
C LYS A 187 -5.74 3.19 -25.50
N GLN A 188 -5.78 4.37 -24.89
CA GLN A 188 -5.09 5.55 -25.40
C GLN A 188 -3.58 5.29 -25.50
N LEU A 189 -2.94 4.66 -24.51
CA LEU A 189 -1.50 4.31 -24.59
C LEU A 189 -1.19 3.43 -25.83
N ILE A 190 -2.10 2.54 -26.21
CA ILE A 190 -1.96 1.65 -27.37
C ILE A 190 -2.14 2.42 -28.68
N GLU A 191 -3.17 3.26 -28.75
CA GLU A 191 -3.48 4.07 -29.93
C GLU A 191 -2.39 5.12 -30.21
N ASP A 192 -1.87 5.75 -29.15
CA ASP A 192 -0.81 6.75 -29.21
C ASP A 192 0.57 6.12 -29.51
N LYS A 193 0.67 4.78 -29.59
CA LYS A 193 1.94 4.03 -29.74
C LYS A 193 2.97 4.44 -28.69
N SER A 194 2.52 4.62 -27.46
CA SER A 194 3.38 4.91 -26.31
C SER A 194 4.40 3.78 -26.09
N ASP A 195 5.52 4.10 -25.44
CA ASP A 195 6.50 3.12 -24.96
C ASP A 195 5.84 2.03 -24.06
N PHE A 196 4.70 2.34 -23.42
CA PHE A 196 3.93 1.43 -22.57
C PHE A 196 2.78 0.73 -23.29
N SER A 197 2.72 0.80 -24.63
CA SER A 197 1.62 0.24 -25.43
C SER A 197 1.50 -1.27 -25.30
N GLU A 198 2.61 -2.00 -25.22
CA GLU A 198 2.57 -3.46 -25.09
C GLU A 198 2.08 -3.88 -23.70
N ASP A 199 2.57 -3.23 -22.63
CA ASP A 199 2.08 -3.49 -21.27
C ASP A 199 0.58 -3.20 -21.15
N ALA A 200 0.10 -2.14 -21.80
CA ALA A 200 -1.32 -1.81 -21.84
C ALA A 200 -2.15 -2.88 -22.57
N ARG A 201 -1.63 -3.48 -23.67
CA ARG A 201 -2.29 -4.60 -24.36
C ARG A 201 -2.39 -5.82 -23.47
N ILE A 202 -1.27 -6.19 -22.84
CA ILE A 202 -1.21 -7.31 -21.89
C ILE A 202 -2.22 -7.09 -20.76
N ALA A 203 -2.27 -5.89 -20.19
CA ALA A 203 -3.21 -5.59 -19.13
C ALA A 203 -4.67 -5.73 -19.59
N LEU A 204 -5.00 -5.30 -20.81
CA LEU A 204 -6.38 -5.35 -21.32
C LEU A 204 -6.79 -6.70 -21.90
N ASP A 205 -5.88 -7.69 -21.96
CA ASP A 205 -6.05 -8.93 -22.72
C ASP A 205 -6.47 -8.65 -24.19
N TRP A 206 -5.86 -7.62 -24.81
CA TRP A 206 -6.25 -7.09 -26.13
C TRP A 206 -5.35 -7.58 -27.28
#